data_AF-A0A835RXX1-F1
#
_entry.id   AF-A0A835RXX1-F1
#
_cell.length_a   1.000
_cell.length_b   1.000
_cell.length_c   1.000
_cell.angle_alpha   90.00
_cell.angle_beta   90.00
_cell.angle_gamma   90.00
#
_symmetry.space_group_name_H-M   'P 1'
#
loop_
_entity.id
_entity.type
_entity.pdbx_description
1 polymer ?
#
loop_
_entity_poly.entity_id
_entity_poly.type
_entity_poly.pdbx_seq_one_letter_code
_entity_poly.pdbx_strand_id
1 'polypeptide(L)'
;MLKLNLCPNGHTLCLTCKTRVQNRCPTCRQELGDIRCLALEKVAESLELPCKFSSLGCPGIFLYYSKLKHESLCNFRPYNCPYAGSDCSVMGDIPFLVDHLRDDHKVDMHTGCTFNHRYVKSNPREVENATWMLTVFHCFGQYFCLHFEAFQL
;
A
#
# COMPACT_ATOMS: atom_id res chain seq x y z
N MET A 1 1.55 -2.63 20.56
CA MET A 1 2.59 -3.51 21.14
C MET A 1 2.34 -4.95 20.68
N LEU A 2 3.36 -5.65 20.19
CA LEU A 2 3.29 -7.07 19.85
C LEU A 2 3.03 -7.85 21.15
N LYS A 3 1.93 -8.60 21.21
CA LYS A 3 1.59 -9.43 22.38
C LYS A 3 1.98 -10.87 22.12
N LEU A 4 2.84 -11.41 22.98
CA LEU A 4 3.34 -12.78 22.89
C LEU A 4 2.85 -13.59 24.09
N ASN A 5 2.25 -14.74 23.82
CA ASN A 5 1.71 -15.65 24.82
C ASN A 5 2.52 -16.94 24.86
N LEU A 6 2.67 -17.52 26.05
CA LEU A 6 3.27 -18.83 26.24
C LEU A 6 2.21 -19.87 26.60
N CYS A 7 2.41 -21.08 26.11
CA CYS A 7 1.78 -22.26 26.70
C CYS A 7 2.47 -22.63 28.03
N PRO A 8 1.86 -23.49 28.87
CA PRO A 8 2.47 -23.98 30.10
C PRO A 8 3.84 -24.67 29.91
N ASN A 9 4.11 -25.22 28.72
CA ASN A 9 5.38 -25.85 28.37
C ASN A 9 6.40 -24.86 27.75
N GLY A 10 6.14 -23.56 27.75
CA GLY A 10 7.11 -22.53 27.32
C GLY A 10 7.13 -22.17 25.84
N HIS A 11 6.37 -22.84 24.97
CA HIS A 11 6.26 -22.44 23.56
C HIS A 11 5.53 -21.09 23.40
N THR A 12 6.11 -20.20 22.59
CA THR A 12 5.62 -18.82 22.41
C THR A 12 4.87 -18.64 21.09
N LEU A 13 3.75 -17.91 21.12
CA LEU A 13 2.94 -17.53 19.97
C LEU A 13 2.45 -16.08 20.11
N CYS A 14 2.34 -15.33 19.01
CA CYS A 14 1.65 -14.04 19.06
C CYS A 14 0.14 -14.21 19.21
N LEU A 15 -0.55 -13.16 19.67
CA LEU A 15 -2.00 -13.17 19.83
C LEU A 15 -2.76 -13.58 18.56
N THR A 16 -2.34 -13.06 17.40
CA THR A 16 -2.95 -13.40 16.10
C THR A 16 -2.81 -14.89 15.78
N CYS A 17 -1.65 -15.48 16.05
CA CYS A 17 -1.43 -16.91 15.85
C CYS A 17 -2.22 -17.76 16.85
N LYS A 18 -2.31 -17.34 18.12
CA LYS A 18 -3.12 -18.00 19.15
C LYS A 18 -4.59 -18.15 18.72
N THR A 19 -5.18 -17.09 18.13
CA THR A 19 -6.55 -17.14 17.59
C THR A 19 -6.67 -18.12 16.42
N ARG A 20 -5.71 -18.14 15.49
CA ARG A 20 -5.72 -19.06 14.33
C ARG A 20 -5.63 -20.54 14.72
N VAL A 21 -4.95 -20.85 15.82
CA VAL A 21 -4.80 -22.22 16.34
C VAL A 21 -5.83 -22.57 17.43
N GLN A 22 -6.91 -21.80 17.54
CA GLN A 22 -8.01 -22.04 18.48
C GLN A 22 -7.54 -22.24 19.93
N ASN A 23 -6.64 -21.38 20.40
CA ASN A 23 -6.06 -21.45 21.75
C ASN A 23 -5.36 -22.79 22.08
N ARG A 24 -4.85 -23.54 21.09
CA ARG A 24 -4.04 -24.74 21.34
C ARG A 24 -2.64 -24.61 20.77
N CYS A 25 -1.63 -24.94 21.56
CA CYS A 25 -0.24 -24.90 21.12
C CYS A 25 -0.03 -25.89 19.96
N PRO A 26 0.50 -25.47 18.80
CA PRO A 26 0.72 -26.36 17.67
C PRO A 26 1.84 -27.38 17.94
N THR A 27 2.76 -27.07 18.86
CA THR A 27 3.90 -27.95 19.18
C THR A 27 3.53 -29.03 20.19
N CYS A 28 2.97 -28.66 21.35
CA CYS A 28 2.69 -29.60 22.43
C CYS A 28 1.20 -29.87 22.69
N ARG A 29 0.29 -29.27 21.90
CA ARG A 29 -1.18 -29.45 21.97
C ARG A 29 -1.85 -29.04 23.28
N GLN A 30 -1.09 -28.45 24.21
CA GLN A 30 -1.60 -27.84 25.44
C GLN A 30 -2.42 -26.59 25.14
N GLU A 31 -3.36 -26.28 26.03
CA GLU A 31 -4.13 -25.04 25.95
C GLU A 31 -3.24 -23.82 26.15
N LEU A 32 -3.41 -22.82 25.29
CA LEU A 32 -2.75 -21.53 25.36
C LEU A 32 -3.52 -20.65 26.35
N GLY A 33 -3.05 -20.64 27.59
CA GLY A 33 -3.50 -19.67 28.60
C GLY A 33 -3.15 -18.23 28.23
N ASP A 34 -3.38 -17.30 29.16
CA ASP A 34 -3.10 -15.86 28.98
C ASP A 34 -1.74 -15.44 29.56
N ILE A 35 -0.79 -16.38 29.63
CA ILE A 35 0.55 -16.12 30.16
C ILE A 35 1.34 -15.37 29.09
N ARG A 36 1.75 -14.12 29.39
CA ARG A 36 2.52 -13.29 28.46
C ARG A 36 4.03 -13.46 28.60
N CYS A 37 4.73 -13.40 27.48
CA CYS A 37 6.20 -13.42 27.43
C CYS A 37 6.78 -12.01 27.42
N LEU A 38 6.72 -11.31 28.57
CA LEU A 38 7.19 -9.93 28.66
C LEU A 38 8.67 -9.76 28.25
N ALA A 39 9.50 -10.78 28.47
CA ALA A 39 10.90 -10.78 28.04
C ALA A 39 11.02 -10.73 26.51
N LEU A 40 10.34 -11.62 25.77
CA LEU A 40 10.36 -11.59 24.32
C LEU A 40 9.66 -10.36 23.75
N GLU A 41 8.63 -9.85 24.42
CA GLU A 41 8.02 -8.58 24.03
C GLU A 41 9.04 -7.44 24.09
N LYS A 42 9.79 -7.30 25.21
CA LYS A 42 10.86 -6.30 25.35
C LYS A 42 11.96 -6.46 24.31
N VAL A 43 12.39 -7.69 24.05
CA VAL A 43 13.38 -7.97 23.00
C VAL A 43 12.84 -7.51 21.65
N ALA A 44 11.58 -7.82 21.32
CA ALA A 44 10.97 -7.41 20.06
C ALA A 44 10.91 -5.88 19.91
N GLU A 45 10.79 -5.12 21.00
CA GLU A 45 10.81 -3.65 20.95
C GLU A 45 12.20 -3.10 20.61
N SER A 46 13.27 -3.80 21.01
CA SER A 46 14.65 -3.39 20.70
C SER A 46 15.18 -3.93 19.37
N LEU A 47 14.41 -4.76 18.65
CA LEU A 47 14.85 -5.30 17.37
C LEU A 47 14.79 -4.24 16.27
N GLU A 48 15.94 -4.03 15.65
CA GLU A 48 16.08 -3.27 14.41
C GLU A 48 15.94 -4.21 13.22
N LEU A 49 15.04 -3.87 12.30
CA LEU A 49 14.71 -4.69 11.14
C LEU A 49 14.79 -3.84 9.86
N PRO A 50 15.30 -4.40 8.76
CA PRO A 50 15.30 -3.70 7.47
C PRO A 50 13.86 -3.49 6.99
N CYS A 51 13.61 -2.41 6.26
CA CYS A 51 12.34 -2.16 5.57
C CYS A 51 11.99 -3.34 4.64
N LYS A 52 10.71 -3.74 4.55
CA LYS A 52 10.30 -4.80 3.61
C LYS A 52 10.59 -4.48 2.14
N PHE A 53 10.73 -3.19 1.80
CA PHE A 53 11.09 -2.72 0.46
C PHE A 53 12.61 -2.60 0.27
N SER A 54 13.41 -3.24 1.12
CA SER A 54 14.88 -3.23 0.98
C SER A 54 15.34 -3.83 -0.35
N SER A 55 14.67 -4.86 -0.86
CA SER A 55 14.92 -5.43 -2.20
C SER A 55 14.62 -4.45 -3.35
N LEU A 56 13.80 -3.42 -3.10
CA LEU A 56 13.49 -2.36 -4.04
C LEU A 56 14.40 -1.14 -3.86
N GLY A 57 15.41 -1.23 -3.00
CA GLY A 57 16.43 -0.19 -2.81
C GLY A 57 16.27 0.65 -1.55
N CYS A 58 15.30 0.37 -0.67
CA CYS A 58 15.20 1.08 0.60
C CYS A 58 16.36 0.70 1.55
N PRO A 59 17.24 1.63 1.95
CA PRO A 59 18.35 1.33 2.86
C PRO A 59 17.93 1.37 4.34
N GLY A 60 16.66 1.70 4.62
CA GLY A 60 16.21 1.99 5.97
C GLY A 60 16.13 0.76 6.87
N ILE A 61 16.70 0.89 8.06
CA ILE A 61 16.62 -0.07 9.16
C ILE A 61 15.94 0.64 10.34
N PHE A 62 14.94 0.00 10.94
CA PHE A 62 14.10 0.64 11.94
C PHE A 62 13.70 -0.33 13.05
N LEU A 63 13.46 0.20 14.26
CA LEU A 63 12.80 -0.54 15.33
C LEU A 63 11.43 -1.06 14.88
N TYR A 64 11.03 -2.24 15.37
CA TYR A 64 9.82 -2.94 14.93
C TYR A 64 8.56 -2.04 14.77
N TYR A 65 8.24 -1.19 15.74
CA TYR A 65 7.05 -0.32 15.65
C TYR A 65 7.23 0.86 14.70
N SER A 66 8.42 1.45 14.65
CA SER A 66 8.74 2.55 13.75
C SER A 66 8.79 2.09 12.29
N LYS A 67 9.20 0.84 12.06
CA LYS A 67 9.23 0.19 10.75
C LYS A 67 7.85 0.20 10.07
N LEU A 68 6.79 -0.15 10.80
CA LEU A 68 5.44 -0.19 10.22
C LEU A 68 4.97 1.19 9.74
N LYS A 69 5.29 2.25 10.50
CA LYS A 69 4.99 3.63 10.11
C LYS A 69 5.83 4.09 8.92
N HIS A 70 7.10 3.69 8.86
CA HIS A 70 7.95 3.96 7.71
C HIS A 70 7.40 3.26 6.44
N GLU A 71 7.05 1.99 6.52
CA GLU A 71 6.60 1.21 5.37
C GLU A 71 5.31 1.73 4.73
N SER A 72 4.43 2.41 5.47
CA SER A 72 3.24 3.03 4.87
C SER A 72 3.57 4.25 4.01
N LEU A 73 4.70 4.92 4.28
CA LEU A 73 5.17 6.16 3.67
C LEU A 73 6.49 6.00 2.91
N CYS A 74 6.97 4.78 2.71
CA CYS A 74 8.27 4.52 2.10
C CYS A 74 8.25 4.90 0.62
N ASN A 75 9.22 5.69 0.16
CA ASN A 75 9.31 6.09 -1.26
C ASN A 75 9.61 4.92 -2.21
N PHE A 76 10.13 3.81 -1.70
CA PHE A 76 10.39 2.59 -2.47
C PHE A 76 9.20 1.61 -2.45
N ARG A 77 8.09 2.00 -1.82
CA ARG A 77 6.86 1.23 -1.85
C ARG A 77 6.28 1.25 -3.27
N PRO A 78 5.86 0.11 -3.84
CA PRO A 78 5.13 0.11 -5.09
C PRO A 78 3.71 0.64 -4.91
N TYR A 79 3.21 1.32 -5.93
CA TYR A 79 1.86 1.87 -6.00
C TYR A 79 1.01 1.02 -6.95
N ASN A 80 -0.30 1.00 -6.73
CA ASN A 80 -1.24 0.46 -7.71
C ASN A 80 -1.40 1.45 -8.86
N CYS A 81 -1.66 0.94 -10.06
CA CYS A 81 -2.06 1.77 -11.20
C CYS A 81 -3.28 2.65 -10.82
N PRO A 82 -3.22 3.98 -11.01
CA PRO A 82 -4.32 4.88 -10.65
C PRO A 82 -5.47 4.93 -11.68
N TYR A 83 -5.39 4.15 -12.76
CA TYR A 83 -6.37 4.19 -13.84
C TYR A 83 -7.71 3.57 -13.39
N ALA A 84 -8.74 4.41 -13.23
CA ALA A 84 -10.06 4.01 -12.71
C ALA A 84 -10.97 3.30 -13.73
N GLY A 85 -10.67 3.38 -15.03
CA GLY A 85 -11.54 2.87 -16.10
C GLY A 85 -11.45 1.37 -16.37
N SER A 86 -10.58 0.64 -15.67
CA SER A 86 -10.38 -0.81 -15.84
C SER A 86 -9.90 -1.44 -14.53
N ASP A 87 -10.16 -2.73 -14.30
CA ASP A 87 -9.61 -3.52 -13.19
C ASP A 87 -8.10 -3.80 -13.38
N CYS A 88 -7.30 -2.73 -13.52
CA CYS A 88 -5.86 -2.82 -13.68
C CYS A 88 -5.20 -3.17 -12.34
N SER A 89 -4.55 -4.33 -12.28
CA SER A 89 -3.85 -4.84 -11.08
C SER A 89 -2.34 -4.61 -11.11
N VAL A 90 -1.86 -3.81 -12.08
CA VAL A 90 -0.45 -3.50 -12.24
C VAL A 90 0.04 -2.66 -11.05
N MET A 91 1.21 -3.04 -10.53
CA MET A 91 1.90 -2.32 -9.46
C MET A 91 3.34 -2.05 -9.84
N GLY A 92 3.87 -0.90 -9.41
CA GLY A 92 5.27 -0.56 -9.63
C GLY A 92 5.67 0.76 -8.98
N ASP A 93 6.88 1.23 -9.30
CA ASP A 93 7.31 2.58 -8.93
C ASP A 93 6.67 3.64 -9.84
N ILE A 94 6.88 4.91 -9.51
CA ILE A 94 6.27 6.03 -10.24
C ILE A 94 6.72 6.06 -11.71
N PRO A 95 8.02 5.97 -12.07
CA PRO A 95 8.45 5.94 -13.46
C PRO A 95 7.80 4.80 -14.26
N PHE A 96 7.80 3.58 -13.72
CA PHE A 96 7.18 2.43 -14.36
C PHE A 96 5.68 2.64 -14.59
N LEU A 97 4.95 3.18 -13.60
CA LEU A 97 3.53 3.44 -13.74
C LEU A 97 3.21 4.55 -14.74
N VAL A 98 4.06 5.57 -14.86
CA VAL A 98 3.90 6.60 -15.89
C VAL A 98 4.06 6.00 -17.28
N ASP A 99 5.06 5.14 -17.49
CA ASP A 99 5.24 4.43 -18.76
C ASP A 99 4.06 3.50 -19.05
N HIS A 100 3.62 2.72 -18.07
CA HIS A 100 2.43 1.87 -18.16
C HIS A 100 1.16 2.64 -18.53
N LEU A 101 0.92 3.81 -17.91
CA LEU A 101 -0.24 4.65 -18.23
C LEU A 101 -0.21 5.15 -19.68
N ARG A 102 0.97 5.52 -20.19
CA ARG A 102 1.16 5.95 -21.58
C ARG A 102 0.97 4.79 -22.55
N ASP A 103 1.57 3.65 -22.25
CA ASP A 103 1.76 2.58 -23.22
C ASP A 103 0.59 1.58 -23.23
N ASP A 104 0.01 1.26 -22.07
CA ASP A 104 -1.10 0.30 -21.95
C ASP A 104 -2.47 1.00 -21.92
N HIS A 105 -2.59 2.08 -21.14
CA HIS A 105 -3.87 2.82 -21.01
C HIS A 105 -4.03 3.98 -21.99
N LYS A 106 -2.99 4.29 -22.78
CA LYS A 106 -2.99 5.40 -23.76
C LYS A 106 -3.42 6.73 -23.14
N VAL A 107 -3.04 6.95 -21.88
CA VAL A 107 -3.32 8.19 -21.14
C VAL A 107 -2.56 9.35 -21.75
N ASP A 108 -3.24 10.50 -21.87
CA ASP A 108 -2.61 11.73 -22.34
C ASP A 108 -1.54 12.22 -21.36
N MET A 109 -0.36 12.48 -21.90
CA MET A 109 0.83 12.92 -21.16
C MET A 109 1.14 14.38 -21.52
N HIS A 110 1.14 15.28 -20.53
CA HIS A 110 1.45 16.69 -20.72
C HIS A 110 2.71 17.10 -19.93
N THR A 111 3.58 17.87 -20.55
CA THR A 111 4.76 18.45 -19.87
C THR A 111 4.60 19.97 -19.80
N GLY A 112 4.68 20.53 -18.59
CA GLY A 112 4.61 21.99 -18.37
C GLY A 112 3.70 22.39 -17.21
N CYS A 113 3.78 23.68 -16.83
CA CYS A 113 3.03 24.28 -15.71
C CYS A 113 1.70 24.92 -16.12
N THR A 114 1.38 24.95 -17.41
CA THR A 114 0.16 25.56 -17.93
C THR A 114 -0.71 24.52 -18.60
N PHE A 115 -1.99 24.48 -18.24
CA PHE A 115 -2.97 23.59 -18.82
C PHE A 115 -4.29 24.32 -19.05
N ASN A 116 -4.83 24.19 -20.26
CA ASN A 116 -6.15 24.66 -20.62
C ASN A 116 -6.94 23.45 -21.12
N HIS A 117 -7.82 22.92 -20.28
CA HIS A 117 -8.76 21.87 -20.70
C HIS A 117 -10.09 22.50 -21.07
N ARG A 118 -10.60 22.22 -22.27
CA ARG A 118 -11.96 22.56 -22.63
C ARG A 118 -12.73 21.29 -22.88
N TYR A 119 -13.55 20.90 -21.91
CA TYR A 119 -14.50 19.82 -22.09
C TYR A 119 -15.78 20.36 -22.71
N VAL A 120 -16.05 19.99 -23.96
CA VAL A 120 -17.29 20.36 -24.66
C VAL A 120 -18.02 19.08 -25.04
N LYS A 121 -19.15 18.79 -24.39
CA LYS A 121 -20.09 17.79 -24.88
C LYS A 121 -21.04 18.44 -25.89
N SER A 122 -21.21 17.78 -27.03
CA SER A 122 -22.14 18.23 -28.08
C SER A 122 -23.60 18.16 -27.63
N ASN A 123 -23.95 17.22 -26.75
CA ASN A 123 -25.30 17.04 -26.23
C ASN A 123 -25.29 16.93 -24.69
N PRO A 124 -25.90 17.87 -23.95
CA PRO A 124 -25.89 17.87 -22.48
C PRO A 124 -26.67 16.71 -21.84
N ARG A 125 -27.43 15.95 -22.64
CA ARG A 125 -28.19 14.78 -22.18
C ARG A 125 -27.48 13.44 -22.41
N GLU A 126 -26.38 13.43 -23.17
CA GLU A 126 -25.52 12.25 -23.39
C GLU A 126 -24.40 12.19 -22.34
N VAL A 127 -24.76 12.22 -21.07
CA VAL A 127 -23.85 11.80 -20.00
C VAL A 127 -24.01 10.28 -19.84
N GLU A 128 -23.79 9.54 -20.92
CA GLU A 128 -23.74 8.08 -20.82
C GLU A 128 -22.46 7.70 -20.08
N ASN A 129 -22.65 7.41 -18.79
CA ASN A 129 -21.66 6.95 -17.83
C ASN A 129 -20.50 7.95 -17.63
N ALA A 130 -19.95 7.99 -16.42
CA ALA A 130 -18.88 8.91 -16.08
C ALA A 130 -17.77 8.81 -17.14
N THR A 131 -17.50 9.91 -17.85
CA THR A 131 -16.45 9.93 -18.86
C THR A 131 -15.15 10.14 -18.12
N TRP A 132 -14.48 9.03 -17.79
CA TRP A 132 -13.21 9.04 -17.06
C TRP A 132 -12.11 9.50 -17.99
N MET A 133 -11.59 10.69 -17.76
CA MET A 133 -10.33 11.12 -18.35
C MET A 133 -9.30 11.28 -17.25
N LEU A 134 -8.27 10.45 -17.35
CA LEU A 134 -7.02 10.64 -16.63
C LEU A 134 -6.06 11.34 -17.59
N THR A 135 -5.46 12.44 -17.14
CA THR A 135 -4.33 13.09 -17.81
C THR A 135 -3.18 13.17 -16.81
N VAL A 136 -1.97 12.83 -17.25
CA VAL A 136 -0.77 12.89 -16.40
C VAL A 136 0.05 14.12 -16.80
N PHE A 137 0.39 14.94 -15.82
CA PHE A 137 1.19 16.13 -15.97
C PHE A 137 2.57 15.94 -15.37
N HIS A 138 3.61 16.30 -16.11
CA HIS A 138 4.97 16.41 -15.59
C HIS A 138 5.35 17.88 -15.46
N CYS A 139 5.50 18.35 -14.22
CA CYS A 139 5.91 19.71 -13.92
C CYS A 139 6.68 19.78 -12.60
N PHE A 140 7.64 20.70 -12.47
CA PHE A 140 8.45 20.86 -11.27
C PHE A 140 9.12 19.56 -10.77
N GLY A 141 9.44 18.64 -11.68
CA GLY A 141 10.03 17.33 -11.37
C GLY A 141 9.06 16.34 -10.70
N GLN A 142 7.75 16.59 -10.76
CA GLN A 142 6.71 15.73 -10.20
C GLN A 142 5.67 15.36 -11.26
N TYR A 143 5.03 14.21 -11.04
CA TYR A 143 3.90 13.75 -11.83
C TYR A 143 2.59 14.02 -11.08
N PHE A 144 1.63 14.63 -11.77
CA PHE A 144 0.30 14.91 -11.26
C PHE A 144 -0.75 14.19 -12.11
N CYS A 145 -1.61 13.42 -11.48
CA CYS A 145 -2.72 12.74 -12.14
C CYS A 145 -4.00 13.57 -11.98
N LEU A 146 -4.51 14.11 -13.08
CA LEU A 146 -5.77 14.85 -13.11
C LEU A 146 -6.90 13.92 -13.54
N HIS A 147 -7.92 13.79 -12.68
CA HIS A 147 -9.07 12.94 -12.90
C HIS A 147 -10.33 13.81 -13.05
N PHE A 148 -11.12 13.54 -14.08
CA PHE A 148 -12.44 14.14 -14.27
C PHE A 148 -13.52 13.08 -14.15
N GLU A 149 -14.52 13.38 -13.31
CA GLU A 149 -15.72 12.57 -13.12
C GLU A 149 -16.94 13.45 -13.34
N ALA A 150 -17.84 13.01 -14.22
CA ALA A 150 -19.12 13.68 -14.47
C ALA A 150 -20.24 12.73 -14.06
N PHE A 151 -21.15 13.22 -13.22
CA PHE A 151 -22.32 12.49 -12.76
C PHE A 151 -23.57 13.15 -13.33
N GLN A 152 -24.56 12.34 -13.70
CA GLN A 152 -25.91 12.82 -13.98
C GLN A 152 -26.65 12.89 -12.63
N LEU A 153 -27.16 14.08 -12.29
CA LEU A 153 -28.02 14.29 -11.11
C LEU A 153 -29.43 13.77 -11.35
#